data_AF-A0AAE4ENZ3-F1
#
_entry.id   AF-A0AAE4ENZ3-F1
#
_cell.length_a   1.000
_cell.length_b   1.000
_cell.length_c   1.000
_cell.angle_alpha   90.00
_cell.angle_beta   90.00
_cell.angle_gamma   90.00
#
_symmetry.space_group_name_H-M   'P 1'
#
loop_
_entity.id
_entity.type
_entity.pdbx_description
1 polymer ?
#
loop_
_entity_poly.entity_id
_entity_poly.type
_entity_poly.pdbx_seq_one_letter_code
_entity_poly.pdbx_strand_id
1 'polypeptide(L)'
;MSLRHLVLVVALTLGVAACSTPAENGPEKPSGPQANVGALHLPLPAGATYTEHSPDGLLDGCIAEGTAVCEARVLDLRKADPDAPINPPSTKRPFGWYTGTDLPTCITPASPPGKASGAKDSKLLDSGFAPIGPKKAEYGRWQVTCENSAQNNQVRMWWLPTSKVLVVQYGSFPGWDAKMDTLLAGATFS
;
A
#
# COMPACT_ATOMS: atom_id res chain seq x y z
N MET A 1 28.36 -34.96 -82.94
CA MET A 1 27.84 -33.63 -83.31
C MET A 1 27.16 -33.06 -82.07
N SER A 2 27.82 -32.15 -81.34
CA SER A 2 27.81 -30.68 -81.53
C SER A 2 26.63 -30.05 -80.76
N LEU A 3 26.91 -29.40 -79.62
CA LEU A 3 26.78 -27.94 -79.35
C LEU A 3 25.30 -27.42 -79.38
N ARG A 4 24.76 -26.51 -78.55
CA ARG A 4 25.20 -25.63 -77.44
C ARG A 4 23.99 -24.72 -77.04
N HIS A 5 23.96 -24.25 -75.78
CA HIS A 5 23.40 -22.95 -75.28
C HIS A 5 21.85 -22.77 -75.20
N LEU A 6 21.20 -22.01 -74.29
CA LEU A 6 21.51 -20.93 -73.32
C LEU A 6 20.61 -21.10 -72.05
N VAL A 7 21.08 -20.96 -70.81
CA VAL A 7 21.11 -19.75 -69.93
C VAL A 7 19.77 -19.03 -69.70
N LEU A 8 19.22 -19.10 -68.48
CA LEU A 8 18.93 -17.91 -67.66
C LEU A 8 18.82 -18.26 -66.17
N VAL A 9 19.64 -17.60 -65.36
CA VAL A 9 19.66 -17.64 -63.89
C VAL A 9 18.84 -16.46 -63.38
N VAL A 10 17.88 -16.69 -62.48
CA VAL A 10 17.28 -15.64 -61.67
C VAL A 10 17.46 -16.02 -60.20
N ALA A 11 18.43 -15.39 -59.55
CA ALA A 11 18.62 -15.47 -58.12
C ALA A 11 17.75 -14.38 -57.45
N LEU A 12 16.72 -14.81 -56.73
CA LEU A 12 15.93 -13.94 -55.85
C LEU A 12 16.58 -13.94 -54.47
N THR A 13 17.31 -12.87 -54.15
CA THR A 13 17.80 -12.59 -52.80
C THR A 13 16.64 -12.07 -51.95
N LEU A 14 16.12 -12.88 -51.04
CA LEU A 14 15.22 -12.43 -49.98
C LEU A 14 16.08 -11.81 -48.86
N GLY A 15 16.06 -10.48 -48.77
CA GLY A 15 16.63 -9.74 -47.66
C GLY A 15 15.90 -10.07 -46.37
N VAL A 16 16.63 -10.59 -45.38
CA VAL A 16 16.13 -10.74 -44.01
C VAL A 16 16.08 -9.34 -43.40
N ALA A 17 14.89 -8.74 -43.36
CA ALA A 17 14.65 -7.55 -42.57
C ALA A 17 14.83 -7.91 -41.09
N ALA A 18 15.85 -7.33 -40.46
CA ALA A 18 16.01 -7.38 -39.01
C ALA A 18 14.82 -6.65 -38.36
N CYS A 19 13.88 -7.42 -37.80
CA CYS A 19 12.87 -6.89 -36.91
C CYS A 19 13.55 -6.49 -35.60
N SER A 20 13.94 -5.22 -35.49
CA SER A 20 14.26 -4.60 -34.22
C SER A 20 12.98 -4.55 -33.39
N THR A 21 12.83 -5.46 -32.42
CA THR A 21 11.82 -5.34 -31.37
C THR A 21 12.05 -4.03 -30.61
N PRO A 22 11.05 -3.14 -30.48
CA PRO A 22 11.13 -2.04 -29.53
C PRO A 22 11.32 -2.62 -28.14
N ALA A 23 12.23 -2.02 -27.36
CA ALA A 23 12.40 -2.35 -25.95
C ALA A 23 11.04 -2.23 -25.25
N GLU A 24 10.60 -3.34 -24.67
CA GLU A 24 9.46 -3.40 -23.77
C GLU A 24 9.75 -2.40 -22.64
N ASN A 25 8.94 -1.34 -22.56
CA ASN A 25 8.99 -0.39 -21.46
C ASN A 25 8.84 -1.20 -20.17
N GLY A 26 9.94 -1.34 -19.42
CA GLY A 26 9.91 -1.87 -18.07
C GLY A 26 8.88 -1.10 -17.23
N PRO A 27 8.35 -1.69 -16.15
CA PRO A 27 7.29 -1.07 -15.35
C PRO A 27 7.65 0.38 -15.06
N GLU A 28 6.81 1.27 -15.59
CA GLU A 28 6.99 2.71 -15.52
C GLU A 28 7.15 3.10 -14.06
N LYS A 29 8.27 3.74 -13.72
CA LYS A 29 8.54 4.18 -12.34
C LYS A 29 7.40 5.14 -12.00
N PRO A 30 6.59 4.88 -10.95
CA PRO A 30 5.44 5.73 -10.65
C PRO A 30 5.92 7.17 -10.44
N SER A 31 5.51 8.07 -11.34
CA SER A 31 5.88 9.49 -11.38
C SER A 31 5.01 10.35 -10.45
N GLY A 32 4.31 9.70 -9.52
CA GLY A 32 3.39 10.33 -8.57
C GLY A 32 4.10 10.94 -7.36
N PRO A 33 3.36 11.68 -6.51
CA PRO A 33 3.88 12.14 -5.23
C PRO A 33 4.35 10.94 -4.39
N GLN A 34 5.38 11.15 -3.58
CA GLN A 34 5.96 10.09 -2.74
C GLN A 34 5.77 10.44 -1.26
N ALA A 35 5.32 9.48 -0.46
CA ALA A 35 5.35 9.58 0.99
C ALA A 35 6.62 8.92 1.54
N ASN A 36 7.35 9.65 2.37
CA ASN A 36 8.58 9.18 3.01
C ASN A 36 8.34 8.99 4.50
N VAL A 37 8.37 7.75 4.99
CA VAL A 37 8.07 7.40 6.38
C VAL A 37 9.21 6.57 6.94
N GLY A 38 10.12 7.25 7.64
CA GLY A 38 11.35 6.62 8.09
C GLY A 38 12.19 6.14 6.90
N ALA A 39 12.47 4.83 6.87
CA ALA A 39 13.16 4.20 5.74
C ALA A 39 12.22 3.80 4.59
N LEU A 40 10.90 3.87 4.77
CA LEU A 40 9.92 3.47 3.76
C LEU A 40 9.62 4.62 2.80
N HIS A 41 9.66 4.35 1.50
CA HIS A 41 9.23 5.26 0.46
C HIS A 41 8.03 4.67 -0.29
N LEU A 42 6.89 5.37 -0.29
CA LEU A 42 5.65 4.92 -0.92
C LEU A 42 5.31 5.78 -2.13
N PRO A 43 5.20 5.19 -3.34
CA PRO A 43 4.77 5.92 -4.52
C PRO A 43 3.25 6.09 -4.51
N LEU A 44 2.77 7.25 -4.08
CA LEU A 44 1.34 7.51 -3.98
C LEU A 44 0.70 7.57 -5.38
N PRO A 45 -0.54 7.07 -5.54
CA PRO A 45 -1.27 7.22 -6.80
C PRO A 45 -1.53 8.70 -7.09
N ALA A 46 -1.75 9.01 -8.36
CA ALA A 46 -2.12 10.36 -8.77
C ALA A 46 -3.39 10.82 -8.05
N GLY A 47 -3.37 12.03 -7.49
CA GLY A 47 -4.49 12.59 -6.74
C GLY A 47 -4.55 12.20 -5.25
N ALA A 48 -3.70 11.28 -4.80
CA ALA A 48 -3.55 11.00 -3.37
C ALA A 48 -2.57 11.98 -2.71
N THR A 49 -2.83 12.27 -1.44
CA THR A 49 -1.98 13.09 -0.57
C THR A 49 -1.53 12.30 0.63
N TYR A 50 -0.40 12.72 1.21
CA TYR A 50 0.08 12.21 2.50
C TYR A 50 0.26 13.38 3.47
N THR A 51 -0.38 13.28 4.63
CA THR A 51 -0.28 14.27 5.71
C THR A 51 0.72 13.77 6.74
N GLU A 52 1.95 14.31 6.76
CA GLU A 52 2.93 13.91 7.78
C GLU A 52 2.48 14.34 9.17
N HIS A 53 2.04 15.60 9.31
CA HIS A 53 1.53 16.17 10.55
C HIS A 53 0.25 16.98 10.30
N SER A 54 -0.81 16.72 11.06
CA SER A 54 -2.04 17.51 11.08
C SER A 54 -2.05 18.49 12.25
N PRO A 55 -2.80 19.61 12.16
CA PRO A 55 -2.84 20.60 13.24
C PRO A 55 -3.30 20.05 14.60
N ASP A 56 -4.08 18.97 14.59
CA ASP A 56 -4.63 18.30 15.77
C ASP A 56 -3.96 16.94 16.08
N GLY A 57 -2.98 16.52 15.28
CA GLY A 57 -2.32 15.21 15.38
C GLY A 57 -3.18 13.99 15.02
N LEU A 58 -4.49 14.18 14.79
CA LEU A 58 -5.44 13.09 14.55
C LEU A 58 -5.26 12.44 13.18
N LEU A 59 -4.72 13.17 12.21
CA LEU A 59 -4.52 12.73 10.82
C LEU A 59 -3.05 12.53 10.46
N ASP A 60 -2.16 12.48 11.44
CA ASP A 60 -0.74 12.20 11.21
C ASP A 60 -0.56 10.86 10.48
N GLY A 61 0.23 10.90 9.42
CA GLY A 61 0.50 9.77 8.56
C GLY A 61 -0.64 9.37 7.62
N CYS A 62 -1.70 10.17 7.48
CA CYS A 62 -2.84 9.79 6.64
C CYS A 62 -2.54 9.88 5.15
N ILE A 63 -2.93 8.84 4.43
CA ILE A 63 -3.11 8.83 2.98
C ILE A 63 -4.59 9.06 2.68
N ALA A 64 -4.86 10.05 1.84
CA ALA A 64 -6.21 10.44 1.44
C ALA A 64 -6.28 10.65 -0.08
N GLU A 65 -7.40 10.27 -0.70
CA GLU A 65 -7.68 10.55 -2.09
C GLU A 65 -9.10 11.10 -2.28
N GLY A 66 -9.25 12.04 -3.22
CA GLY A 66 -10.54 12.64 -3.53
C GLY A 66 -11.13 13.37 -2.32
N THR A 67 -12.26 12.88 -1.82
CA THR A 67 -12.98 13.45 -0.66
C THR A 67 -12.81 12.65 0.62
N ALA A 68 -12.05 11.56 0.59
CA ALA A 68 -11.78 10.77 1.79
C ALA A 68 -10.92 11.56 2.78
N VAL A 69 -11.25 11.49 4.07
CA VAL A 69 -10.51 12.17 5.12
C VAL A 69 -9.21 11.41 5.45
N CYS A 70 -9.29 10.09 5.50
CA CYS A 70 -8.14 9.20 5.68
C CYS A 70 -8.52 7.77 5.33
N GLU A 71 -7.83 7.17 4.37
CA GLU A 71 -8.10 5.80 3.92
C GLU A 71 -7.07 4.81 4.47
N ALA A 72 -5.85 5.28 4.72
CA ALA A 72 -4.80 4.54 5.39
C ALA A 72 -3.91 5.47 6.22
N ARG A 73 -3.27 4.93 7.26
CA ARG A 73 -2.19 5.60 7.99
C ARG A 73 -0.87 4.86 7.80
N VAL A 74 0.20 5.61 7.63
CA VAL A 74 1.58 5.12 7.53
C VAL A 74 2.40 5.88 8.57
N LEU A 75 2.89 5.17 9.59
CA LEU A 75 3.47 5.76 10.79
C LEU A 75 4.90 5.25 11.00
N ASP A 76 5.82 6.16 11.31
CA ASP A 76 7.14 5.84 11.86
C ASP A 76 7.03 5.86 13.39
N LEU A 77 6.90 4.70 14.01
CA LEU A 77 6.73 4.59 15.46
C LEU A 77 8.01 4.91 16.24
N ARG A 78 9.14 5.23 15.59
CA ARG A 78 10.33 5.79 16.26
C ARG A 78 10.18 7.27 16.57
N LYS A 79 9.29 7.96 15.84
CA LYS A 79 8.97 9.38 16.06
C LYS A 79 7.81 9.57 17.03
N ALA A 80 7.25 8.49 17.59
CA ALA A 80 6.22 8.59 18.61
C ALA A 80 6.76 9.38 19.81
N ASP A 81 5.88 10.14 20.47
CA ASP A 81 6.21 10.89 21.69
C ASP A 81 6.82 9.91 22.71
N PRO A 82 8.09 10.13 23.15
CA PRO A 82 8.76 9.22 24.07
C PRO A 82 8.06 9.13 25.44
N ASP A 83 7.26 10.13 25.81
CA ASP A 83 6.52 10.17 27.07
C ASP A 83 5.12 9.55 26.93
N ALA A 84 4.66 9.27 25.71
CA ALA A 84 3.40 8.61 25.44
C ALA A 84 3.60 7.09 25.30
N PRO A 85 3.12 6.26 26.23
CA PRO A 85 3.22 4.82 26.09
C PRO A 85 2.41 4.35 24.88
N ILE A 86 3.06 3.57 24.01
CA ILE A 86 2.39 2.90 22.88
C ILE A 86 2.32 1.40 23.09
N ASN A 87 1.22 0.80 22.65
CA ASN A 87 1.11 -0.64 22.48
C ASN A 87 1.70 -1.05 21.13
N PRO A 88 2.69 -1.95 21.09
CA PRO A 88 3.23 -2.43 19.82
C PRO A 88 2.13 -3.08 18.95
N PRO A 89 2.19 -2.89 17.62
CA PRO A 89 1.32 -3.61 16.72
C PRO A 89 1.55 -5.13 16.81
N SER A 90 0.48 -5.92 16.81
CA SER A 90 0.58 -7.38 16.82
C SER A 90 -0.75 -8.08 16.52
N THR A 91 -0.71 -9.13 15.70
CA THR A 91 -1.84 -10.03 15.45
C THR A 91 -2.31 -10.82 16.67
N LYS A 92 -1.51 -10.86 17.75
CA LYS A 92 -1.79 -11.63 18.96
C LYS A 92 -2.64 -10.87 20.00
N ARG A 93 -3.02 -9.63 19.72
CA ARG A 93 -3.76 -8.76 20.63
C ARG A 93 -5.11 -8.35 20.02
N PRO A 94 -6.17 -8.20 20.83
CA PRO A 94 -7.35 -7.44 20.42
C PRO A 94 -6.93 -6.03 19.98
N PHE A 95 -7.50 -5.53 18.90
CA PHE A 95 -7.10 -4.24 18.33
C PHE A 95 -5.59 -4.14 18.05
N GLY A 96 -4.98 -5.23 17.58
CA GLY A 96 -3.56 -5.32 17.27
C GLY A 96 -3.00 -4.27 16.32
N TRP A 97 -3.88 -3.61 15.56
CA TRP A 97 -3.59 -2.52 14.64
C TRP A 97 -3.54 -1.13 15.30
N TYR A 98 -4.00 -1.01 16.56
CA TYR A 98 -4.07 0.26 17.29
C TYR A 98 -2.94 0.38 18.30
N THR A 99 -2.17 1.47 18.23
CA THR A 99 -1.00 1.71 19.08
C THR A 99 -1.28 2.52 20.33
N GLY A 100 -2.45 3.14 20.46
CA GLY A 100 -2.85 3.85 21.67
C GLY A 100 -3.10 2.89 22.84
N THR A 101 -3.22 3.46 24.03
CA THR A 101 -3.52 2.74 25.29
C THR A 101 -4.99 2.82 25.70
N ASP A 102 -5.76 3.66 25.02
CA ASP A 102 -7.22 3.80 25.12
C ASP A 102 -7.95 2.87 24.13
N LEU A 103 -9.27 3.02 24.04
CA LEU A 103 -10.09 2.31 23.06
C LEU A 103 -9.96 2.99 21.68
N PRO A 104 -9.71 2.23 20.61
CA PRO A 104 -9.68 2.81 19.27
C PRO A 104 -11.05 3.32 18.85
N THR A 105 -11.05 4.30 17.94
CA THR A 105 -12.25 4.76 17.25
C THR A 105 -12.41 4.05 15.91
N CYS A 106 -13.66 3.90 15.45
CA CYS A 106 -13.99 3.29 14.17
C CYS A 106 -13.79 4.26 13.02
N ILE A 107 -12.53 4.44 12.61
CA ILE A 107 -12.16 5.33 11.52
C ILE A 107 -12.82 4.86 10.23
N THR A 108 -13.50 5.77 9.54
CA THR A 108 -14.05 5.54 8.20
C THR A 108 -13.53 6.63 7.27
N PRO A 109 -13.58 6.44 5.94
CA PRO A 109 -13.23 7.50 5.00
C PRO A 109 -13.96 8.82 5.24
N ALA A 110 -15.16 8.80 5.85
CA ALA A 110 -15.97 9.97 6.16
C ALA A 110 -15.88 10.43 7.63
N SER A 111 -15.14 9.72 8.49
CA SER A 111 -15.04 10.03 9.93
C SER A 111 -13.59 9.90 10.39
N PRO A 112 -12.87 11.01 10.57
CA PRO A 112 -11.49 10.98 11.02
C PRO A 112 -11.35 10.36 12.42
N PRO A 113 -10.12 9.93 12.79
CA PRO A 113 -9.80 9.51 14.15
C PRO A 113 -10.28 10.54 15.19
N GLY A 114 -10.80 10.09 16.32
CA GLY A 114 -11.27 10.96 17.42
C GLY A 114 -12.66 11.58 17.24
N LYS A 115 -13.26 11.50 16.03
CA LYS A 115 -14.66 11.92 15.79
C LYS A 115 -15.61 10.76 15.48
N ALA A 116 -15.07 9.57 15.29
CA ALA A 116 -15.86 8.37 15.05
C ALA A 116 -16.28 7.69 16.36
N SER A 117 -17.25 6.78 16.27
CA SER A 117 -17.71 6.02 17.44
C SER A 117 -16.62 5.07 17.96
N GLY A 118 -16.69 4.70 19.23
CA GLY A 118 -15.73 3.78 19.83
C GLY A 118 -15.83 2.37 19.22
N ALA A 119 -14.69 1.69 19.10
CA ALA A 119 -14.67 0.28 18.73
C ALA A 119 -14.99 -0.58 19.96
N LYS A 120 -15.95 -1.50 19.81
CA LYS A 120 -16.38 -2.45 20.85
C LYS A 120 -15.61 -3.76 20.80
N ASP A 121 -15.31 -4.23 19.59
CA ASP A 121 -14.61 -5.49 19.37
C ASP A 121 -13.79 -5.46 18.08
N SER A 122 -12.77 -6.31 17.98
CA SER A 122 -11.91 -6.45 16.81
C SER A 122 -11.50 -7.91 16.65
N LYS A 123 -12.26 -8.65 15.84
CA LYS A 123 -12.03 -10.07 15.54
C LYS A 123 -11.04 -10.24 14.40
N LEU A 124 -9.93 -10.93 14.65
CA LEU A 124 -8.97 -11.28 13.60
C LEU A 124 -9.63 -12.24 12.60
N LEU A 125 -9.60 -11.88 11.33
CA LEU A 125 -10.12 -12.66 10.21
C LEU A 125 -9.00 -13.40 9.46
N ASP A 126 -7.86 -12.75 9.32
CA ASP A 126 -6.71 -13.26 8.58
C ASP A 126 -5.40 -12.72 9.17
N SER A 127 -4.31 -13.48 9.07
CA SER A 127 -3.00 -13.10 9.58
C SER A 127 -1.87 -13.86 8.91
N GLY A 128 -0.66 -13.30 8.97
CA GLY A 128 0.54 -13.94 8.46
C GLY A 128 1.59 -12.91 8.10
N PHE A 129 2.16 -13.04 6.91
CA PHE A 129 3.10 -12.06 6.37
C PHE A 129 2.67 -11.61 4.98
N ALA A 130 2.69 -10.31 4.74
CA ALA A 130 2.38 -9.71 3.44
C ALA A 130 3.55 -8.83 2.96
N PRO A 131 3.73 -8.68 1.65
CA PRO A 131 4.82 -7.86 1.11
C PRO A 131 4.57 -6.36 1.35
N ILE A 132 5.65 -5.63 1.59
CA ILE A 132 5.77 -4.18 1.36
C ILE A 132 7.06 -4.01 0.56
N GLY A 133 6.93 -3.76 -0.74
CA GLY A 133 8.06 -3.72 -1.66
C GLY A 133 8.91 -4.99 -1.54
N PRO A 134 10.23 -4.88 -1.34
CA PRO A 134 11.12 -6.03 -1.16
C PRO A 134 11.10 -6.62 0.26
N LYS A 135 10.31 -6.09 1.20
CA LYS A 135 10.23 -6.54 2.60
C LYS A 135 8.96 -7.37 2.83
N LYS A 136 8.97 -8.15 3.91
CA LYS A 136 7.78 -8.83 4.45
C LYS A 136 7.41 -8.20 5.78
N ALA A 137 6.14 -7.85 5.94
CA ALA A 137 5.57 -7.28 7.15
C ALA A 137 4.63 -8.27 7.82
N GLU A 138 4.54 -8.25 9.16
CA GLU A 138 3.48 -8.94 9.88
C GLU A 138 2.15 -8.36 9.41
N TYR A 139 1.26 -9.23 8.92
CA TYR A 139 -0.02 -8.84 8.38
C TYR A 139 -1.16 -9.32 9.26
N GLY A 140 -2.17 -8.49 9.40
CA GLY A 140 -3.45 -8.88 9.98
C GLY A 140 -4.61 -8.17 9.29
N ARG A 141 -5.75 -8.84 9.27
CA ARG A 141 -7.05 -8.28 8.88
C ARG A 141 -8.04 -8.55 9.99
N TRP A 142 -8.77 -7.52 10.42
CA TRP A 142 -9.77 -7.63 11.46
C TRP A 142 -11.13 -7.16 10.97
N GLN A 143 -12.18 -7.81 11.46
CA GLN A 143 -13.52 -7.25 11.51
C GLN A 143 -13.64 -6.41 12.78
N VAL A 144 -13.86 -5.11 12.62
CA VAL A 144 -14.10 -4.19 13.73
C VAL A 144 -15.60 -4.04 13.92
N THR A 145 -16.04 -4.18 15.17
CA THR A 145 -17.41 -3.89 15.60
C THR A 145 -17.40 -2.59 16.37
N CYS A 146 -18.30 -1.67 16.00
CA CYS A 146 -18.36 -0.31 16.50
C CYS A 146 -19.58 -0.08 17.38
N GLU A 147 -19.54 0.96 18.20
CA GLU A 147 -20.71 1.43 18.94
C GLU A 147 -21.86 1.75 18.00
N ASN A 148 -21.57 2.50 16.93
CA ASN A 148 -22.48 2.68 15.82
C ASN A 148 -22.23 1.57 14.78
N SER A 149 -23.14 0.60 14.70
CA SER A 149 -23.02 -0.54 13.76
C SER A 149 -22.90 -0.14 12.28
N ALA A 150 -23.38 1.05 11.89
CA ALA A 150 -23.21 1.57 10.52
C ALA A 150 -21.74 1.91 10.20
N GLN A 151 -20.87 1.99 11.21
CA GLN A 151 -19.43 2.23 11.06
C GLN A 151 -18.60 0.93 11.17
N ASN A 152 -19.25 -0.24 11.34
CA ASN A 152 -18.55 -1.52 11.30
C ASN A 152 -17.77 -1.63 9.99
N ASN A 153 -16.50 -2.02 10.09
CA ASN A 153 -15.62 -2.09 8.94
C ASN A 153 -14.56 -3.18 9.13
N GLN A 154 -13.74 -3.34 8.10
CA GLN A 154 -12.52 -4.12 8.21
C GLN A 154 -11.30 -3.22 8.20
N VAL A 155 -10.31 -3.61 9.00
CA VAL A 155 -9.01 -2.95 9.07
C VAL A 155 -7.94 -3.95 8.65
N ARG A 156 -6.98 -3.50 7.84
CA ARG A 156 -5.78 -4.29 7.47
C ARG A 156 -4.55 -3.59 8.02
N MET A 157 -3.58 -4.37 8.49
CA MET A 157 -2.34 -3.88 9.07
C MET A 157 -1.16 -4.56 8.40
N TRP A 158 -0.10 -3.79 8.21
CA TRP A 158 1.24 -4.29 7.90
C TRP A 158 2.23 -3.66 8.86
N TRP A 159 2.92 -4.51 9.62
CA TRP A 159 3.87 -4.09 10.64
C TRP A 159 5.29 -4.55 10.29
N LEU A 160 6.22 -3.60 10.20
CA LEU A 160 7.64 -3.85 10.01
C LEU A 160 8.39 -3.62 11.35
N PRO A 161 8.61 -4.67 12.16
CA PRO A 161 9.10 -4.50 13.53
C PRO A 161 10.53 -3.95 13.62
N THR A 162 11.37 -4.18 12.61
CA THR A 162 12.76 -3.71 12.58
C THR A 162 12.86 -2.22 12.26
N SER A 163 12.16 -1.75 11.21
CA SER A 163 12.12 -0.33 10.85
C SER A 163 11.11 0.47 11.68
N LYS A 164 10.28 -0.22 12.48
CA LYS A 164 9.20 0.34 13.28
C LYS A 164 8.18 1.13 12.46
N VAL A 165 7.93 0.68 11.23
CA VAL A 165 6.93 1.28 10.34
C VAL A 165 5.63 0.48 10.42
N LEU A 166 4.55 1.17 10.72
CA LEU A 166 3.19 0.63 10.76
C LEU A 166 2.37 1.20 9.62
N VAL A 167 1.71 0.33 8.86
CA VAL A 167 0.69 0.69 7.90
C VAL A 167 -0.65 0.14 8.36
N VAL A 168 -1.69 0.98 8.37
CA VAL A 168 -3.06 0.58 8.69
C VAL A 168 -3.99 1.10 7.61
N GLN A 169 -4.74 0.21 6.98
CA GLN A 169 -5.79 0.53 6.02
C GLN A 169 -7.15 0.47 6.73
N TYR A 170 -7.96 1.52 6.61
CA TYR A 170 -9.30 1.60 7.18
C TYR A 170 -10.37 1.36 6.11
N GLY A 171 -11.50 0.76 6.50
CA GLY A 171 -12.60 0.53 5.57
C GLY A 171 -12.24 -0.42 4.43
N SER A 172 -11.61 -1.56 4.73
CA SER A 172 -11.20 -2.55 3.72
C SER A 172 -12.41 -3.10 2.94
N PHE A 173 -12.31 -3.02 1.61
CA PHE A 173 -13.22 -3.60 0.61
C PHE A 173 -12.42 -3.92 -0.66
N PRO A 174 -12.89 -4.80 -1.57
CA PRO A 174 -12.06 -5.33 -2.65
C PRO A 174 -11.34 -4.29 -3.53
N GLY A 175 -12.02 -3.20 -3.89
CA GLY A 175 -11.42 -2.13 -4.70
C GLY A 175 -10.29 -1.38 -3.99
N TRP A 176 -10.51 -1.00 -2.73
CA TRP A 176 -9.49 -0.33 -1.93
C TRP A 176 -8.35 -1.27 -1.53
N ASP A 177 -8.66 -2.55 -1.26
CA ASP A 177 -7.66 -3.57 -0.97
C ASP A 177 -6.66 -3.74 -2.11
N ALA A 178 -7.15 -3.88 -3.34
CA ALA A 178 -6.29 -4.02 -4.52
C ALA A 178 -5.40 -2.79 -4.74
N LYS A 179 -5.93 -1.60 -4.48
CA LYS A 179 -5.20 -0.33 -4.59
C LYS A 179 -4.11 -0.22 -3.52
N MET A 180 -4.44 -0.58 -2.28
CA MET A 180 -3.48 -0.63 -1.18
C MET A 180 -2.37 -1.66 -1.45
N ASP A 181 -2.72 -2.83 -1.96
CA ASP A 181 -1.75 -3.88 -2.30
C ASP A 181 -0.80 -3.43 -3.41
N THR A 182 -1.33 -2.72 -4.42
CA THR A 182 -0.53 -2.12 -5.51
C THR A 182 0.42 -1.04 -4.97
N LEU A 183 -0.08 -0.15 -4.12
CA LEU A 183 0.71 0.88 -3.46
C LEU A 183 1.88 0.27 -2.68
N LEU A 184 1.58 -0.73 -1.83
CA LEU A 184 2.58 -1.39 -0.99
C LEU A 184 3.56 -2.22 -1.81
N ALA A 185 3.15 -2.82 -2.92
CA ALA A 185 4.05 -3.53 -3.82
C ALA A 185 5.09 -2.60 -4.48
N GLY A 186 4.71 -1.35 -4.75
CA GLY A 186 5.60 -0.32 -5.30
C GLY A 186 6.57 0.31 -4.30
N ALA A 187 6.48 -0.04 -3.01
CA ALA A 187 7.29 0.55 -1.96
C ALA A 187 8.80 0.26 -2.14
N THR A 188 9.64 1.21 -1.77
CA THR A 188 11.10 1.03 -1.68
C THR A 188 11.62 1.41 -0.29
N PHE A 189 12.90 1.10 -0.04
CA PHE A 189 13.54 1.38 1.24
C PHE A 189 14.93 1.97 1.06
N SER A 190 15.33 2.88 1.94
CA SER A 190 16.70 3.41 2.06
C SER A 190 17.39 3.04 3.37
#